data_AF-A0A5K1K663-F1
#
_entry.id   AF-A0A5K1K663-F1
#
_cell.length_a   1.000
_cell.length_b   1.000
_cell.length_c   1.000
_cell.angle_alpha   90.00
_cell.angle_beta   90.00
_cell.angle_gamma   90.00
#
_symmetry.space_group_name_H-M   'P 1'
#
loop_
_entity.id
_entity.type
_entity.pdbx_description
1 polymer ?
#
loop_
_entity_poly.entity_id
_entity_poly.type
_entity_poly.pdbx_seq_one_letter_code
_entity_poly.pdbx_strand_id
1 'polypeptide(L)'
;MDNASMNDVLARTLRLLLLKHCGIHFTPENGQIHCLTHVVNLIVQKILHELFEADDPTLHDYYELFNKHLPIHYDLDGDEKNQQLHAKGKEEQAKVRKTQIDDSTDDDGDDEIEEEDDIDVLLEGANLEEDVAGASTVKKREWKTLQQLGSMLEVSCLYFCPLLTFICTMHELKTRIENDELLPNLCNAAAAGLEKLEEYYESAKQSQYTVLATILHPSLHLEWFCNLGSNFVLHACVLFKHVYARYAEDAVSLAPKPAPIVIKASNSFLDAVCTIKPPEAASGGVAPTAASPLVPEHSKGEKYFVFEGGHGEYGALLDWWKISVLYLL
;
A
#
# COMPACT_ATOMS: atom_id res chain seq x y z
N MET A 1 0.74 18.02 0.18
CA MET A 1 0.24 17.38 1.40
C MET A 1 0.84 15.99 1.47
N ASP A 2 1.52 15.66 2.57
CA ASP A 2 2.00 14.30 2.80
C ASP A 2 0.86 13.43 3.40
N ASN A 3 0.98 12.11 3.30
CA ASN A 3 -0.08 11.19 3.74
C ASN A 3 -0.40 11.30 5.24
N ALA A 4 0.56 11.67 6.07
CA ALA A 4 0.37 11.78 7.51
C ALA A 4 -0.38 13.07 7.89
N SER A 5 -0.07 14.22 7.27
CA SER A 5 -0.84 15.46 7.43
C SER A 5 -2.27 15.32 6.87
N MET A 6 -2.46 14.60 5.76
CA MET A 6 -3.81 14.27 5.27
C MET A 6 -4.57 13.39 6.25
N ASN A 7 -3.94 12.37 6.83
CA ASN A 7 -4.58 11.54 7.87
C ASN A 7 -4.94 12.36 9.10
N ASP A 8 -4.09 13.31 9.52
CA ASP A 8 -4.37 14.21 10.65
C ASP A 8 -5.55 15.14 10.37
N VAL A 9 -5.59 15.75 9.18
CA VAL A 9 -6.72 16.59 8.76
C VAL A 9 -7.99 15.75 8.63
N LEU A 10 -7.90 14.54 8.08
CA LEU A 10 -9.02 13.63 7.93
C LEU A 10 -9.55 13.17 9.29
N ALA A 11 -8.68 12.77 10.23
CA ALA A 11 -9.06 12.37 11.58
C ALA A 11 -9.69 13.54 12.36
N ARG A 12 -9.12 14.75 12.27
CA ARG A 12 -9.70 15.95 12.91
C ARG A 12 -11.04 16.35 12.29
N THR A 13 -11.16 16.27 10.96
CA THR A 13 -12.41 16.56 10.25
C THR A 13 -13.46 15.52 10.59
N LEU A 14 -13.09 14.24 10.60
CA LEU A 14 -13.96 13.12 10.99
C LEU A 14 -14.44 13.27 12.43
N ARG A 15 -13.58 13.66 13.38
CA ARG A 15 -13.98 14.00 14.76
C ARG A 15 -15.09 15.04 14.78
N LEU A 16 -14.91 16.14 14.07
CA LEU A 16 -15.87 17.24 14.06
C LEU A 16 -17.19 16.79 13.45
N LEU A 17 -17.16 16.01 12.38
CA LEU A 17 -18.35 15.47 11.73
C LEU A 17 -19.09 14.47 12.63
N LEU A 18 -18.38 13.49 13.20
CA LEU A 18 -18.96 12.49 14.10
C LEU A 18 -19.56 13.11 15.36
N LEU A 19 -18.90 14.11 15.93
CA LEU A 19 -19.43 14.82 17.09
C LEU A 19 -20.68 15.64 16.73
N LYS A 20 -20.60 16.40 15.63
CA LYS A 20 -21.68 17.32 15.21
C LYS A 20 -22.93 16.59 14.75
N HIS A 21 -22.78 15.50 14.00
CA HIS A 21 -23.91 14.83 13.35
C HIS A 21 -24.40 13.60 14.12
N CYS A 22 -23.50 12.91 14.83
CA CYS A 22 -23.82 11.64 15.49
C CYS A 22 -23.70 11.70 17.02
N GLY A 23 -23.18 12.78 17.59
CA GLY A 23 -22.89 12.88 19.02
C GLY A 23 -21.79 11.93 19.51
N ILE A 24 -20.97 11.41 18.59
CA ILE A 24 -19.91 10.44 18.91
C ILE A 24 -18.62 11.18 19.21
N HIS A 25 -18.06 10.94 20.40
CA HIS A 25 -16.73 11.43 20.76
C HIS A 25 -15.66 10.54 20.14
N PHE A 26 -14.98 11.06 19.11
CA PHE A 26 -13.79 10.46 18.51
C PHE A 26 -12.54 11.24 18.94
N THR A 27 -11.54 10.53 19.44
CA THR A 27 -10.24 11.09 19.83
C THR A 27 -9.27 10.88 18.66
N PRO A 28 -8.98 11.92 17.85
CA PRO A 28 -8.20 11.77 16.62
C PRO A 28 -6.79 11.25 16.89
N GLU A 29 -6.24 11.52 18.07
CA GLU A 29 -4.96 10.99 18.54
C GLU A 29 -4.97 9.45 18.63
N ASN A 30 -6.13 8.84 18.92
CA ASN A 30 -6.30 7.38 18.97
C ASN A 30 -6.66 6.77 17.61
N GLY A 31 -6.98 7.60 16.62
CA GLY A 31 -7.31 7.17 15.26
C GLY A 31 -6.32 7.68 14.22
N GLN A 32 -5.17 8.19 14.65
CA GLN A 32 -4.02 8.43 13.79
C GLN A 32 -3.53 7.07 13.28
N ILE A 33 -3.99 6.71 12.09
CA ILE A 33 -3.32 5.69 11.30
C ILE A 33 -2.05 6.37 10.81
N HIS A 34 -0.93 6.11 11.47
CA HIS A 34 0.37 6.47 10.93
C HIS A 34 0.43 5.93 9.50
N CYS A 35 0.67 6.79 8.53
CA CYS A 35 0.78 6.32 7.16
C CYS A 35 1.94 5.33 7.09
N LEU A 36 1.86 4.36 6.18
CA LEU A 36 2.92 3.38 6.01
C LEU A 36 4.29 4.06 5.89
N THR A 37 4.38 5.15 5.13
CA THR A 37 5.58 5.96 4.97
C THR A 37 6.14 6.48 6.29
N HIS A 38 5.27 6.87 7.22
CA HIS A 38 5.69 7.30 8.55
C HIS A 38 6.20 6.12 9.39
N VAL A 39 5.52 4.98 9.34
CA VAL A 39 5.98 3.79 10.07
C VAL A 39 7.32 3.29 9.52
N VAL A 40 7.49 3.26 8.20
CA VAL A 40 8.77 2.98 7.54
C VAL A 40 9.83 3.99 8.01
N ASN A 41 9.52 5.29 8.04
CA ASN A 41 10.42 6.33 8.52
C ASN A 41 10.86 6.09 9.99
N LEU A 42 9.95 5.65 10.87
CA LEU A 42 10.29 5.30 12.25
C LEU A 42 11.17 4.06 12.34
N ILE A 43 10.94 3.06 11.49
CA ILE A 43 11.78 1.87 11.40
C ILE A 43 13.17 2.23 10.90
N VAL A 44 13.27 3.07 9.87
CA VAL A 44 14.55 3.60 9.38
C VAL A 44 15.28 4.37 10.48
N GLN A 45 14.59 5.26 11.20
CA GLN A 45 15.17 5.95 12.35
C GLN A 45 15.65 4.97 13.42
N LYS A 46 14.90 3.90 13.70
CA LYS A 46 15.32 2.87 14.67
C LYS A 46 16.56 2.11 14.21
N ILE A 47 16.62 1.73 12.92
CA ILE A 47 17.80 1.11 12.32
C ILE A 47 19.02 2.05 12.42
N LEU A 48 18.85 3.32 12.07
CA LEU A 48 19.92 4.32 12.12
C LEU A 48 20.36 4.62 13.56
N HIS A 49 19.44 4.58 14.52
CA HIS A 49 19.73 4.74 15.93
C HIS A 49 20.66 3.64 16.45
N GLU A 50 20.40 2.37 16.11
CA GLU A 50 21.30 1.26 16.46
C GLU A 50 22.67 1.34 15.79
N LEU A 51 22.77 2.09 14.68
CA LEU A 51 24.03 2.41 14.02
C LEU A 51 24.70 3.68 14.57
N PHE A 52 24.11 4.32 15.59
CA PHE A 52 24.54 5.59 16.19
C PHE A 52 24.51 6.79 15.23
N GLU A 53 23.65 6.74 14.21
CA GLU A 53 23.50 7.78 13.18
C GLU A 53 22.24 8.64 13.38
N ALA A 54 21.34 8.26 14.29
CA ALA A 54 20.11 8.99 14.60
C ALA A 54 19.70 8.90 16.09
N ASP A 55 18.84 9.82 16.52
CA ASP A 55 18.19 9.75 17.84
C ASP A 55 17.18 8.60 17.89
N ASP A 56 16.84 8.16 19.11
CA ASP A 56 15.84 7.13 19.32
C ASP A 56 14.45 7.63 18.87
N PRO A 57 13.80 7.00 17.88
CA PRO A 57 12.49 7.43 17.38
C PRO A 57 11.36 7.29 18.40
N THR A 58 11.57 6.55 19.50
CA THR A 58 10.60 6.49 20.61
C THR A 58 10.60 7.77 21.46
N LEU A 59 11.71 8.51 21.44
CA LEU A 59 11.88 9.78 22.16
C LEU A 59 11.74 10.96 21.21
N HIS A 60 12.29 10.84 20.00
CA HIS A 60 12.37 11.91 19.01
C HIS A 60 11.88 11.41 17.66
N ASP A 61 10.56 11.40 17.48
CA ASP A 61 9.97 11.19 16.16
C ASP A 61 10.26 12.41 15.29
N TYR A 62 11.23 12.29 14.37
CA TYR A 62 11.61 13.38 13.48
C TYR A 62 10.46 13.86 12.59
N TYR A 63 9.48 13.00 12.30
CA TYR A 63 8.30 13.44 11.56
C TYR A 63 7.46 14.38 12.41
N GLU A 64 7.10 13.99 13.63
CA GLU A 64 6.31 14.84 14.54
C GLU A 64 7.06 16.13 14.90
N LEU A 65 8.36 16.04 15.18
CA LEU A 65 9.18 17.19 15.61
C LEU A 65 9.43 18.20 14.49
N PHE A 66 9.79 17.73 13.29
CA PHE A 66 10.30 18.62 12.24
C PHE A 66 9.37 18.72 11.04
N ASN A 67 8.71 17.62 10.63
CA ASN A 67 8.04 17.56 9.32
C ASN A 67 6.53 17.82 9.40
N LYS A 68 5.88 17.44 10.50
CA LYS A 68 4.43 17.61 10.69
C LYS A 68 3.97 19.06 10.65
N HIS A 69 4.84 19.96 11.08
CA HIS A 69 4.57 21.40 11.12
C HIS A 69 4.99 22.13 9.85
N LEU A 70 5.66 21.45 8.91
CA LEU A 70 6.00 22.08 7.64
C LEU A 70 4.71 22.34 6.86
N PRO A 71 4.47 23.59 6.43
CA PRO A 71 3.34 23.92 5.57
C PRO A 71 3.65 23.41 4.15
N ILE A 72 3.65 22.10 3.94
CA ILE A 72 3.79 21.49 2.61
C ILE A 72 2.42 21.58 1.91
N HIS A 73 2.02 22.81 1.60
CA HIS A 73 0.90 23.09 0.72
C HIS A 73 1.37 22.86 -0.72
N TYR A 74 1.12 21.65 -1.23
CA TYR A 74 1.08 21.43 -2.66
C TYR A 74 -0.20 22.06 -3.18
N ASP A 75 -0.18 23.37 -3.38
CA ASP A 75 -1.26 24.14 -3.97
C ASP A 75 -0.91 24.37 -5.44
N LEU A 76 -1.49 23.54 -6.31
CA LEU A 76 -1.28 23.65 -7.76
C LEU A 76 -1.74 24.99 -8.32
N ASP A 77 -2.72 25.62 -7.69
CA ASP A 77 -3.33 26.86 -8.20
C ASP A 77 -2.67 28.10 -7.57
N GLY A 78 -2.14 27.97 -6.35
CA GLY A 78 -1.49 29.05 -5.60
C GLY A 78 0.04 29.11 -5.69
N ASP A 79 0.72 28.04 -6.13
CA ASP A 79 2.19 27.97 -6.19
C ASP A 79 2.70 27.90 -7.66
N GLU A 80 3.23 29.02 -8.12
CA GLU A 80 3.78 29.19 -9.48
C GLU A 80 4.90 28.17 -9.80
N LYS A 81 5.66 27.73 -8.79
CA LYS A 81 6.75 26.77 -8.96
C LYS A 81 6.21 25.36 -9.24
N ASN A 82 5.11 24.98 -8.59
CA ASN A 82 4.41 23.72 -8.85
C ASN A 82 3.75 23.72 -10.23
N GLN A 83 3.21 24.85 -10.68
CA GLN A 83 2.66 25.01 -12.04
C GLN A 83 3.73 24.80 -13.11
N GLN A 84 4.92 25.38 -12.93
CA GLN A 84 6.04 25.21 -13.86
C GLN A 84 6.51 23.76 -13.95
N LEU A 85 6.56 23.05 -12.82
CA LEU A 85 6.91 21.62 -12.80
C LEU A 85 5.86 20.78 -13.52
N HIS A 86 4.57 21.06 -13.32
CA HIS A 86 3.49 20.36 -14.00
C HIS A 86 3.48 20.62 -15.51
N ALA A 87 3.81 21.84 -15.94
CA ALA A 87 3.95 22.19 -17.34
C ALA A 87 5.12 21.45 -18.00
N LYS A 88 6.28 21.39 -17.32
CA LYS A 88 7.45 20.64 -17.78
C LYS A 88 7.16 19.14 -17.92
N GLY A 89 6.52 18.54 -16.92
CA GLY A 89 6.15 17.11 -16.98
C GLY A 89 5.19 16.78 -18.12
N LYS A 90 4.24 17.68 -18.43
CA LYS A 90 3.35 17.54 -19.60
C LYS A 90 4.12 17.62 -20.92
N GLU A 91 5.11 18.50 -21.02
CA GLU A 91 5.95 18.65 -22.21
C GLU A 91 6.83 17.40 -22.43
N GLU A 92 7.41 16.85 -21.37
CA GLU A 92 8.21 15.62 -21.43
C GLU A 92 7.38 14.39 -21.81
N GLN A 93 6.18 14.22 -21.23
CA GLN A 93 5.26 13.16 -21.65
C GLN A 93 4.84 13.28 -23.11
N ALA A 94 4.61 14.50 -23.60
CA ALA A 94 4.29 14.74 -25.00
C ALA A 94 5.45 14.37 -25.94
N LYS A 95 6.70 14.61 -25.53
CA LYS A 95 7.90 14.20 -26.28
C LYS A 95 8.02 12.68 -26.37
N VAL A 96 7.88 11.97 -25.24
CA VAL A 96 7.93 10.49 -25.20
C VAL A 96 6.86 9.86 -26.08
N ARG A 97 5.63 10.38 -26.04
CA ARG A 97 4.51 9.87 -26.84
C ARG A 97 4.68 10.13 -28.33
N LYS A 98 5.43 11.16 -28.71
CA LYS A 98 5.74 11.45 -30.12
C LYS A 98 6.82 10.53 -30.66
N THR A 99 7.85 10.23 -29.87
CA THR A 99 8.90 9.27 -30.26
C THR A 99 8.37 7.85 -30.47
N GLN A 100 7.38 7.40 -29.70
CA GLN A 100 6.78 6.07 -29.86
C GLN A 100 5.87 5.89 -31.08
N ILE A 101 5.43 6.99 -31.72
CA ILE A 101 4.52 6.93 -32.89
C ILE A 101 5.31 6.94 -34.20
N ASP A 102 6.53 7.47 -34.21
CA ASP A 102 7.38 7.53 -35.41
C ASP A 102 8.24 6.26 -35.62
N ASP A 103 8.23 5.31 -34.67
CA ASP A 103 9.05 4.08 -34.70
C ASP A 103 8.25 2.80 -35.09
N SER A 104 7.06 2.97 -35.67
CA SER A 104 6.22 1.84 -36.12
C SER A 104 5.95 1.85 -37.63
N THR A 105 6.88 2.36 -38.43
CA THR A 105 6.77 2.32 -39.90
C THR A 105 7.81 1.37 -40.48
N ASP A 106 7.32 0.21 -40.89
CA ASP A 106 7.85 -0.71 -41.91
C ASP A 106 9.30 -1.21 -41.74
N ASP A 107 9.45 -2.40 -41.14
CA ASP A 107 10.55 -3.30 -41.49
C ASP A 107 10.11 -4.77 -41.43
N ASP A 108 9.53 -5.25 -42.54
CA ASP A 108 9.45 -6.67 -42.88
C ASP A 108 10.85 -7.09 -43.38
N GLY A 109 11.79 -7.27 -42.44
CA GLY A 109 13.17 -7.67 -42.67
C GLY A 109 13.51 -8.96 -41.95
N ASP A 110 13.46 -10.06 -42.69
CA ASP A 110 13.86 -11.42 -42.31
C ASP A 110 15.39 -11.48 -42.28
N ASP A 111 16.02 -11.21 -41.13
CA ASP A 111 17.48 -11.29 -40.99
C ASP A 111 17.92 -12.27 -39.87
N GLU A 112 18.74 -13.21 -40.32
CA GLU A 112 19.43 -14.25 -39.56
C GLU A 112 20.27 -13.64 -38.43
N ILE A 113 20.05 -14.12 -37.21
CA ILE A 113 20.88 -13.77 -36.06
C ILE A 113 22.20 -14.54 -36.20
N GLU A 114 23.21 -13.89 -36.76
CA GLU A 114 24.60 -14.29 -36.61
C GLU A 114 25.06 -13.98 -35.17
N GLU A 115 25.69 -14.99 -34.55
CA GLU A 115 26.37 -14.90 -33.27
C GLU A 115 27.57 -13.94 -33.40
N GLU A 116 27.55 -12.80 -32.72
CA GLU A 116 28.74 -11.97 -32.54
C GLU A 116 29.24 -11.97 -31.09
N ASP A 117 30.52 -12.27 -31.03
CA ASP A 117 31.41 -12.42 -29.89
C ASP A 117 31.71 -11.10 -29.13
N ASP A 118 32.11 -11.27 -27.87
CA ASP A 118 33.14 -10.50 -27.16
C ASP A 118 33.11 -8.96 -27.23
N ILE A 119 32.29 -8.35 -26.37
CA ILE A 119 32.52 -6.97 -25.89
C ILE A 119 33.40 -7.04 -24.64
N ASP A 120 34.71 -7.09 -24.86
CA ASP A 120 35.74 -6.82 -23.86
C ASP A 120 36.15 -5.33 -23.98
N VAL A 121 35.29 -4.45 -23.44
CA VAL A 121 35.56 -3.00 -23.41
C VAL A 121 36.54 -2.70 -22.28
N LEU A 122 37.80 -2.59 -22.71
CA LEU A 122 38.91 -1.94 -22.02
C LEU A 122 38.51 -0.55 -21.49
N LEU A 123 38.13 -0.49 -20.21
CA LEU A 123 38.13 0.74 -19.41
C LEU A 123 39.51 0.94 -18.78
N GLU A 124 40.53 1.13 -19.62
CA GLU A 124 41.84 1.63 -19.18
C GLU A 124 42.12 2.96 -19.89
N GLY A 125 42.11 4.06 -19.15
CA GLY A 125 42.72 5.31 -19.61
C GLY A 125 41.86 6.56 -19.52
N ALA A 126 41.45 6.94 -18.32
CA ALA A 126 41.15 8.34 -18.02
C ALA A 126 41.76 8.71 -16.65
N ASN A 127 43.08 8.93 -16.64
CA ASN A 127 43.75 9.70 -15.59
C ASN A 127 43.35 11.17 -15.74
N LEU A 128 42.19 11.51 -15.19
CA LEU A 128 41.87 12.89 -14.83
C LEU A 128 42.22 13.05 -13.34
N GLU A 129 43.52 13.21 -13.08
CA GLU A 129 44.01 13.82 -11.84
C GLU A 129 43.70 15.33 -11.91
N GLU A 130 42.45 15.69 -11.69
CA GLU A 130 42.07 17.06 -11.37
C GLU A 130 41.75 17.12 -9.87
N ASP A 131 42.60 17.83 -9.14
CA ASP A 131 42.60 18.05 -7.70
C ASP A 131 41.27 18.66 -7.20
N VAL A 132 40.25 17.84 -7.03
CA VAL A 132 39.11 18.14 -6.15
C VAL A 132 39.49 17.68 -4.74
N ALA A 133 40.45 18.40 -4.16
CA ALA A 133 40.92 18.23 -2.79
C ALA A 133 39.81 18.62 -1.79
N GLY A 134 38.87 17.71 -1.58
CA GLY A 134 37.75 17.90 -0.65
C GLY A 134 36.66 16.83 -0.73
N ALA A 135 36.63 15.99 -1.78
CA ALA A 135 35.72 14.86 -1.83
C ALA A 135 36.21 13.77 -0.87
N SER A 136 35.60 13.71 0.32
CA SER A 136 35.76 12.63 1.30
C SER A 136 35.58 11.28 0.58
N THR A 137 36.70 10.58 0.34
CA THR A 137 36.69 9.24 -0.22
C THR A 137 36.11 8.30 0.82
N VAL A 138 34.82 8.03 0.70
CA VAL A 138 34.12 6.99 1.45
C VAL A 138 34.94 5.71 1.32
N LYS A 139 35.33 5.11 2.45
CA LYS A 139 36.18 3.92 2.42
C LYS A 139 35.38 2.79 1.79
N LYS A 140 36.04 1.90 1.02
CA LYS A 140 35.38 0.71 0.41
C LYS A 140 34.51 -0.08 1.39
N ARG A 141 34.91 -0.13 2.68
CA ARG A 141 34.13 -0.77 3.76
C ARG A 141 32.81 -0.04 4.04
N GLU A 142 32.84 1.28 4.13
CA GLU A 142 31.65 2.12 4.37
C GLU A 142 30.69 2.01 3.19
N TRP A 143 31.20 1.98 1.95
CA TRP A 143 30.37 1.78 0.76
C TRP A 143 29.63 0.44 0.78
N LYS A 144 30.29 -0.65 1.18
CA LYS A 144 29.64 -1.96 1.33
C LYS A 144 28.51 -1.91 2.36
N THR A 145 28.73 -1.26 3.50
CA THR A 145 27.71 -1.07 4.54
C THR A 145 26.53 -0.27 4.00
N LEU A 146 26.77 0.84 3.30
CA LEU A 146 25.72 1.66 2.68
C LEU A 146 24.93 0.89 1.62
N GLN A 147 25.59 0.06 0.82
CA GLN A 147 24.94 -0.77 -0.19
C GLN A 147 24.02 -1.84 0.44
N GLN A 148 24.48 -2.51 1.51
CA GLN A 148 23.66 -3.47 2.25
C GLN A 148 22.50 -2.80 2.98
N LEU A 149 22.71 -1.60 3.54
CA LEU A 149 21.66 -0.80 4.15
C LEU A 149 20.61 -0.39 3.09
N GLY A 150 21.06 0.11 1.94
CA GLY A 150 20.17 0.52 0.84
C GLY A 150 19.29 -0.63 0.35
N SER A 151 19.88 -1.80 0.10
CA SER A 151 19.11 -2.96 -0.36
C SER A 151 18.10 -3.45 0.69
N MET A 152 18.42 -3.30 1.98
CA MET A 152 17.51 -3.66 3.09
C MET A 152 16.32 -2.71 3.16
N LEU A 153 16.53 -1.42 2.91
CA LEU A 153 15.49 -0.41 2.95
C LEU A 153 14.55 -0.44 1.74
N GLU A 154 15.05 -0.84 0.57
CA GLU A 154 14.30 -0.88 -0.69
C GLU A 154 13.01 -1.71 -0.63
N VAL A 155 12.99 -2.76 0.20
CA VAL A 155 11.85 -3.68 0.32
C VAL A 155 10.64 -3.06 1.04
N SER A 156 10.82 -1.92 1.68
CA SER A 156 9.77 -1.25 2.46
C SER A 156 8.77 -0.45 1.60
N CYS A 157 8.96 -0.36 0.28
CA CYS A 157 8.28 0.62 -0.57
C CYS A 157 7.15 0.09 -1.48
N LEU A 158 6.87 -1.22 -1.52
CA LEU A 158 6.15 -1.82 -2.66
C LEU A 158 4.63 -2.02 -2.52
N TYR A 159 3.98 -1.69 -1.41
CA TYR A 159 2.60 -2.15 -1.17
C TYR A 159 1.62 -1.07 -0.68
N PHE A 160 0.39 -1.13 -1.22
CA PHE A 160 -0.69 -0.16 -0.95
C PHE A 160 -1.62 -0.55 0.20
N CYS A 161 -1.62 -1.82 0.63
CA CYS A 161 -2.43 -2.28 1.76
C CYS A 161 -1.58 -2.22 3.05
N PRO A 162 -1.97 -1.43 4.08
CA PRO A 162 -1.15 -1.22 5.26
C PRO A 162 -0.70 -2.54 5.90
N LEU A 163 -1.65 -3.44 6.22
CA LEU A 163 -1.35 -4.72 6.88
C LEU A 163 -0.54 -5.69 6.03
N LEU A 164 -0.82 -5.77 4.72
CA LEU A 164 -0.03 -6.62 3.83
C LEU A 164 1.41 -6.11 3.73
N THR A 165 1.59 -4.79 3.71
CA THR A 165 2.92 -4.20 3.66
C THR A 165 3.73 -4.56 4.90
N PHE A 166 3.12 -4.47 6.09
CA PHE A 166 3.76 -4.93 7.33
C PHE A 166 4.25 -6.37 7.21
N ILE A 167 3.39 -7.28 6.74
CA ILE A 167 3.74 -8.71 6.62
C ILE A 167 4.89 -8.93 5.65
N CYS A 168 4.82 -8.34 4.45
CA CYS A 168 5.87 -8.48 3.45
C CYS A 168 7.21 -7.92 3.94
N THR A 169 7.21 -6.72 4.53
CA THR A 169 8.42 -6.11 5.07
C THR A 169 8.99 -6.90 6.25
N MET A 170 8.13 -7.43 7.15
CA MET A 170 8.58 -8.30 8.24
C MET A 170 9.22 -9.59 7.73
N HIS A 171 8.59 -10.24 6.74
CA HIS A 171 9.10 -11.48 6.17
C HIS A 171 10.47 -11.27 5.54
N GLU A 172 10.62 -10.23 4.71
CA GLU A 172 11.90 -9.92 4.10
C GLU A 172 12.98 -9.61 5.15
N LEU A 173 12.68 -8.75 6.13
CA LEU A 173 13.65 -8.42 7.17
C LEU A 173 14.10 -9.68 7.91
N LYS A 174 13.17 -10.59 8.24
CA LYS A 174 13.49 -11.89 8.85
C LYS A 174 14.41 -12.71 7.95
N THR A 175 14.06 -12.88 6.68
CA THR A 175 14.90 -13.63 5.71
C THR A 175 16.30 -13.05 5.59
N ARG A 176 16.43 -11.72 5.62
CA ARG A 176 17.74 -11.06 5.57
C ARG A 176 18.54 -11.24 6.85
N ILE A 177 17.91 -11.14 8.01
CA ILE A 177 18.54 -11.39 9.32
C ILE A 177 19.04 -12.84 9.41
N GLU A 178 18.27 -13.79 8.88
CA GLU A 178 18.64 -15.22 8.82
C GLU A 178 19.74 -15.52 7.79
N ASN A 179 19.99 -14.61 6.84
CA ASN A 179 21.06 -14.74 5.88
C ASN A 179 22.38 -14.20 6.47
N ASP A 180 23.38 -15.07 6.64
CA ASP A 180 24.71 -14.77 7.19
C ASP A 180 25.54 -13.76 6.36
N GLU A 181 25.01 -13.25 5.26
CA GLU A 181 25.64 -12.23 4.40
C GLU A 181 25.63 -10.81 4.98
N LEU A 182 24.74 -10.52 5.93
CA LEU A 182 24.66 -9.21 6.59
C LEU A 182 25.85 -9.00 7.54
N LEU A 183 26.40 -7.78 7.51
CA LEU A 183 27.36 -7.39 8.54
C LEU A 183 26.69 -7.45 9.93
N PRO A 184 27.39 -7.89 11.00
CA PRO A 184 26.78 -8.11 12.32
C PRO A 184 26.06 -6.86 12.89
N ASN A 185 26.61 -5.66 12.65
CA ASN A 185 25.97 -4.41 13.06
C ASN A 185 24.67 -4.14 12.29
N LEU A 186 24.62 -4.45 10.99
CA LEU A 186 23.41 -4.33 10.20
C LEU A 186 22.37 -5.40 10.57
N CYS A 187 22.80 -6.61 10.93
CA CYS A 187 21.91 -7.65 11.45
C CYS A 187 21.23 -7.20 12.75
N ASN A 188 21.99 -6.65 13.71
CA ASN A 188 21.44 -6.10 14.95
C ASN A 188 20.47 -4.93 14.67
N ALA A 189 20.85 -4.01 13.78
CA ALA A 189 20.00 -2.88 13.41
C ALA A 189 18.70 -3.33 12.70
N ALA A 190 18.80 -4.33 11.82
CA ALA A 190 17.65 -4.94 11.16
C ALA A 190 16.72 -5.64 12.17
N ALA A 191 17.27 -6.34 13.15
CA ALA A 191 16.51 -6.99 14.21
C ALA A 191 15.73 -5.97 15.07
N ALA A 192 16.36 -4.85 15.43
CA ALA A 192 15.69 -3.76 16.13
C ALA A 192 14.60 -3.09 15.28
N GLY A 193 14.85 -2.92 13.97
CA GLY A 193 13.85 -2.43 13.02
C GLY A 193 12.67 -3.39 12.89
N LEU A 194 12.93 -4.69 12.86
CA LEU A 194 11.91 -5.74 12.81
C LEU A 194 11.07 -5.77 14.10
N GLU A 195 11.69 -5.70 15.28
CA GLU A 195 10.98 -5.60 16.57
C GLU A 195 10.02 -4.40 16.56
N LYS A 196 10.48 -3.24 16.10
CA LYS A 196 9.63 -2.05 15.98
C LYS A 196 8.49 -2.24 14.99
N LEU A 197 8.75 -2.87 13.85
CA LEU A 197 7.73 -3.18 12.85
C LEU A 197 6.67 -4.15 13.41
N GLU A 198 7.07 -5.13 14.22
CA GLU A 198 6.17 -6.05 14.91
C GLU A 198 5.27 -5.33 15.94
N GLU A 199 5.82 -4.39 16.72
CA GLU A 199 5.01 -3.55 17.62
C GLU A 199 3.91 -2.77 16.88
N TYR A 200 4.27 -2.18 15.73
CA TYR A 200 3.30 -1.47 14.89
C TYR A 200 2.29 -2.42 14.27
N TYR A 201 2.71 -3.61 13.86
CA TYR A 201 1.81 -4.63 13.35
C TYR A 201 0.79 -5.09 14.40
N GLU A 202 1.21 -5.30 15.64
CA GLU A 202 0.30 -5.61 16.76
C GLU A 202 -0.70 -4.49 17.00
N SER A 203 -0.23 -3.24 16.98
CA SER A 203 -1.09 -2.06 17.13
C SER A 203 -2.08 -1.93 15.97
N ALA A 204 -1.63 -2.18 14.73
CA ALA A 204 -2.43 -2.14 13.53
C ALA A 204 -3.55 -3.20 13.55
N LYS A 205 -3.28 -4.40 14.07
CA LYS A 205 -4.30 -5.46 14.25
C LYS A 205 -5.39 -5.09 15.25
N GLN A 206 -5.09 -4.23 16.22
CA GLN A 206 -6.06 -3.76 17.23
C GLN A 206 -6.82 -2.52 16.77
N SER A 207 -6.32 -1.80 15.78
CA SER A 207 -6.97 -0.61 15.23
C SER A 207 -8.24 -0.96 14.47
N GLN A 208 -9.38 -0.45 14.94
CA GLN A 208 -10.67 -0.65 14.29
C GLN A 208 -10.67 -0.17 12.84
N TYR A 209 -9.96 0.92 12.54
CA TYR A 209 -9.89 1.46 11.19
C TYR A 209 -9.10 0.56 10.26
N THR A 210 -7.97 0.05 10.72
CA THR A 210 -7.14 -0.88 9.94
C THR A 210 -7.87 -2.20 9.72
N VAL A 211 -8.59 -2.69 10.74
CA VAL A 211 -9.46 -3.84 10.63
C VAL A 211 -10.56 -3.61 9.59
N LEU A 212 -11.29 -2.49 9.68
CA LEU A 212 -12.35 -2.14 8.73
C LEU A 212 -11.81 -1.97 7.31
N ALA A 213 -10.68 -1.30 7.12
CA ALA A 213 -10.05 -1.12 5.82
C ALA A 213 -9.67 -2.47 5.19
N THR A 214 -9.19 -3.41 6.00
CA THR A 214 -8.82 -4.75 5.55
C THR A 214 -10.05 -5.58 5.21
N ILE A 215 -11.10 -5.50 6.03
CA ILE A 215 -12.37 -6.15 5.74
C ILE A 215 -12.90 -5.58 4.41
N LEU A 216 -12.97 -4.26 4.25
CA LEU A 216 -13.51 -3.59 3.06
C LEU A 216 -12.65 -3.78 1.80
N HIS A 217 -11.44 -4.33 1.92
CA HIS A 217 -10.56 -4.57 0.78
C HIS A 217 -11.07 -5.78 -0.04
N PRO A 218 -11.36 -5.63 -1.34
CA PRO A 218 -12.03 -6.66 -2.17
C PRO A 218 -11.34 -8.03 -2.23
N SER A 219 -10.04 -8.06 -1.97
CA SER A 219 -9.25 -9.29 -2.03
C SER A 219 -8.89 -9.89 -0.67
N LEU A 220 -9.06 -9.15 0.42
CA LEU A 220 -8.64 -9.61 1.76
C LEU A 220 -9.83 -10.04 2.62
N HIS A 221 -10.83 -9.17 2.78
CA HIS A 221 -12.06 -9.46 3.52
C HIS A 221 -11.81 -10.06 4.92
N LEU A 222 -12.74 -10.90 5.38
CA LEU A 222 -12.58 -11.70 6.59
C LEU A 222 -11.55 -12.83 6.42
N GLU A 223 -11.29 -13.28 5.19
CA GLU A 223 -10.40 -14.41 4.93
C GLU A 223 -8.97 -14.14 5.42
N TRP A 224 -8.50 -12.90 5.27
CA TRP A 224 -7.22 -12.50 5.82
C TRP A 224 -7.13 -12.72 7.35
N PHE A 225 -8.20 -12.46 8.09
CA PHE A 225 -8.23 -12.66 9.55
C PHE A 225 -8.30 -14.14 9.94
N CYS A 226 -8.72 -15.04 9.06
CA CYS A 226 -8.71 -16.48 9.32
C CYS A 226 -7.29 -16.99 9.61
N ASN A 227 -6.28 -16.40 8.96
CA ASN A 227 -4.87 -16.71 9.17
C ASN A 227 -4.35 -16.25 10.55
N LEU A 228 -5.03 -15.31 11.22
CA LEU A 228 -4.65 -14.83 12.55
C LEU A 228 -5.34 -15.59 13.70
N GLY A 229 -6.38 -16.37 13.39
CA GLY A 229 -7.14 -17.15 14.35
C GLY A 229 -8.57 -16.66 14.58
N SER A 230 -9.40 -17.54 15.15
CA SER A 230 -10.86 -17.34 15.29
C SER A 230 -11.27 -16.09 16.06
N ASN A 231 -10.47 -15.68 17.05
CA ASN A 231 -10.73 -14.47 17.82
C ASN A 231 -10.68 -13.20 16.96
N PHE A 232 -9.74 -13.12 16.02
CA PHE A 232 -9.61 -11.97 15.12
C PHE A 232 -10.75 -11.94 14.10
N VAL A 233 -11.13 -13.09 13.55
CA VAL A 233 -12.30 -13.20 12.66
C VAL A 233 -13.56 -12.73 13.38
N LEU A 234 -13.80 -13.20 14.61
CA LEU A 234 -14.95 -12.78 15.40
C LEU A 234 -14.95 -11.27 15.65
N HIS A 235 -13.81 -10.72 16.06
CA HIS A 235 -13.65 -9.29 16.30
C HIS A 235 -13.96 -8.45 15.05
N ALA A 236 -13.34 -8.81 13.92
CA ALA A 236 -13.56 -8.19 12.61
C ALA A 236 -15.04 -8.24 12.20
N CYS A 237 -15.67 -9.41 12.35
CA CYS A 237 -17.06 -9.63 11.98
C CYS A 237 -18.03 -8.78 12.82
N VAL A 238 -17.81 -8.73 14.15
CA VAL A 238 -18.61 -7.89 15.07
C VAL A 238 -18.44 -6.41 14.74
N LEU A 239 -17.21 -5.97 14.52
CA LEU A 239 -16.90 -4.58 14.18
C LEU A 239 -17.57 -4.16 12.86
N PHE A 240 -17.44 -4.96 11.81
CA PHE A 240 -18.09 -4.67 10.53
C PHE A 240 -19.61 -4.61 10.67
N LYS A 241 -20.24 -5.59 11.35
CA LYS A 241 -21.70 -5.59 11.57
C LYS A 241 -22.16 -4.34 12.31
N HIS A 242 -21.42 -3.92 13.33
CA HIS A 242 -21.72 -2.70 14.08
C HIS A 242 -21.66 -1.45 13.19
N VAL A 243 -20.58 -1.29 12.43
CA VAL A 243 -20.40 -0.12 11.54
C VAL A 243 -21.42 -0.13 10.40
N TYR A 244 -21.68 -1.30 9.81
CA TYR A 244 -22.66 -1.46 8.74
C TYR A 244 -24.09 -1.14 9.21
N ALA A 245 -24.49 -1.56 10.42
CA ALA A 245 -25.80 -1.24 10.97
C ALA A 245 -26.01 0.28 11.09
N ARG A 246 -25.01 1.01 11.60
CA ARG A 246 -25.05 2.48 11.67
C ARG A 246 -25.11 3.13 10.29
N TYR A 247 -24.27 2.66 9.37
CA TYR A 247 -24.32 3.13 7.98
C TYR A 247 -25.69 2.91 7.33
N ALA A 248 -26.34 1.76 7.58
CA ALA A 248 -27.65 1.45 7.04
C ALA A 248 -28.75 2.37 7.61
N GLU A 249 -28.69 2.71 8.90
CA GLU A 249 -29.59 3.68 9.53
C GLU A 249 -29.47 5.06 8.88
N ASP A 250 -28.24 5.53 8.65
CA ASP A 250 -27.96 6.83 8.02
C ASP A 250 -28.34 6.85 6.54
N ALA A 251 -28.08 5.77 5.80
CA ALA A 251 -28.34 5.67 4.36
C ALA A 251 -29.83 5.76 4.01
N VAL A 252 -30.73 5.29 4.89
CA VAL A 252 -32.19 5.43 4.73
C VAL A 252 -32.61 6.90 4.68
N SER A 253 -31.82 7.80 5.29
CA SER A 253 -32.09 9.25 5.28
C SER A 253 -31.66 9.96 3.99
N LEU A 254 -30.78 9.36 3.17
CA LEU A 254 -30.02 10.04 2.12
C LEU A 254 -30.23 9.46 0.71
N ALA A 255 -31.43 8.99 0.36
CA ALA A 255 -31.73 8.32 -0.91
C ALA A 255 -31.08 9.02 -2.15
N PRO A 256 -30.09 8.40 -2.81
CA PRO A 256 -29.33 9.05 -3.88
C PRO A 256 -30.03 8.96 -5.25
N LYS A 257 -29.81 9.98 -6.07
CA LYS A 257 -30.25 10.07 -7.48
C LYS A 257 -29.24 9.30 -8.37
N PRO A 258 -29.67 8.42 -9.30
CA PRO A 258 -28.76 7.55 -10.04
C PRO A 258 -27.88 8.33 -11.03
N ALA A 259 -26.61 7.93 -11.13
CA ALA A 259 -25.64 8.44 -12.11
C ALA A 259 -25.18 7.31 -13.06
N PRO A 260 -24.88 7.62 -14.34
CA PRO A 260 -24.47 6.63 -15.35
C PRO A 260 -22.99 6.22 -15.21
N ILE A 261 -22.66 4.99 -15.61
CA ILE A 261 -21.33 4.35 -15.45
C ILE A 261 -20.64 4.13 -16.81
N VAL A 262 -19.31 4.26 -16.85
CA VAL A 262 -18.42 3.93 -17.99
C VAL A 262 -17.27 3.04 -17.48
N ILE A 263 -16.93 1.95 -18.19
CA ILE A 263 -15.95 0.92 -17.78
C ILE A 263 -14.69 0.95 -18.69
N LYS A 264 -13.49 0.72 -18.13
CA LYS A 264 -12.23 0.43 -18.85
C LYS A 264 -11.44 -0.68 -18.15
N ALA A 265 -10.85 -1.59 -18.92
CA ALA A 265 -10.04 -2.72 -18.43
C ALA A 265 -8.55 -2.37 -18.23
N SER A 266 -7.87 -3.06 -17.31
CA SER A 266 -6.42 -2.99 -17.10
C SER A 266 -5.85 -4.33 -16.58
N ASN A 267 -4.63 -4.69 -17.00
CA ASN A 267 -3.94 -5.94 -16.64
C ASN A 267 -2.79 -5.66 -15.65
N SER A 268 -2.90 -6.03 -14.36
CA SER A 268 -1.90 -5.68 -13.33
C SER A 268 -1.51 -6.86 -12.43
N PHE A 269 -0.24 -6.90 -11.99
CA PHE A 269 0.36 -7.87 -11.06
C PHE A 269 -0.42 -8.08 -9.75
N LEU A 270 -1.20 -7.09 -9.31
CA LEU A 270 -2.02 -7.22 -8.10
C LEU A 270 -3.10 -8.30 -8.23
N ASP A 271 -3.50 -8.67 -9.46
CA ASP A 271 -4.35 -9.83 -9.71
C ASP A 271 -3.70 -11.13 -9.17
N ALA A 272 -2.37 -11.27 -9.25
CA ALA A 272 -1.65 -12.46 -8.79
C ALA A 272 -1.67 -12.59 -7.25
N VAL A 273 -1.47 -11.50 -6.51
CA VAL A 273 -1.47 -11.50 -5.03
C VAL A 273 -2.88 -11.72 -4.47
N CYS A 274 -3.90 -11.26 -5.20
CA CYS A 274 -5.31 -11.40 -4.82
C CYS A 274 -5.90 -12.78 -5.14
N THR A 275 -5.13 -13.67 -5.76
CA THR A 275 -5.56 -15.05 -6.06
C THR A 275 -5.36 -15.94 -4.83
N ILE A 276 -6.03 -15.63 -3.72
CA ILE A 276 -6.18 -16.63 -2.65
C ILE A 276 -7.12 -17.70 -3.20
N LYS A 277 -6.58 -18.89 -3.50
CA LYS A 277 -7.41 -20.01 -3.93
C LYS A 277 -8.37 -20.34 -2.78
N PRO A 278 -9.69 -20.26 -2.98
CA PRO A 278 -10.62 -20.72 -1.96
C PRO A 278 -10.31 -22.18 -1.64
N PRO A 279 -10.47 -22.62 -0.38
CA PRO A 279 -10.31 -24.03 -0.02
C PRO A 279 -11.20 -24.86 -0.95
N GLU A 280 -10.61 -25.84 -1.63
CA GLU A 280 -11.27 -26.69 -2.63
C GLU A 280 -12.58 -27.24 -2.07
N ALA A 281 -13.68 -26.53 -2.34
CA ALA A 281 -15.01 -27.02 -2.08
C ALA A 281 -15.24 -28.15 -3.07
N ALA A 282 -15.41 -29.35 -2.53
CA ALA A 282 -15.61 -30.59 -3.28
C ALA A 282 -16.55 -30.37 -4.47
N SER A 283 -15.99 -30.37 -5.68
CA SER A 283 -16.70 -30.16 -6.93
C SER A 283 -17.51 -31.41 -7.30
N GLY A 284 -18.63 -31.62 -6.61
CA GLY A 284 -19.70 -32.53 -7.00
C GLY A 284 -20.75 -31.79 -7.80
N GLY A 285 -20.51 -31.58 -9.10
CA GLY A 285 -21.43 -30.91 -10.00
C GLY A 285 -22.70 -31.73 -10.24
N VAL A 286 -23.79 -31.37 -9.58
CA VAL A 286 -25.15 -31.80 -9.93
C VAL A 286 -25.90 -30.57 -10.42
N ALA A 287 -26.43 -30.64 -11.64
CA ALA A 287 -27.20 -29.55 -12.25
C ALA A 287 -28.46 -29.22 -11.42
N PRO A 288 -28.86 -27.93 -11.31
CA PRO A 288 -29.97 -27.54 -10.46
C PRO A 288 -31.31 -27.95 -11.06
N THR A 289 -31.93 -28.96 -10.46
CA THR A 289 -33.33 -29.34 -10.70
C THR A 289 -34.27 -28.31 -10.07
N ALA A 290 -35.29 -27.91 -10.81
CA ALA A 290 -36.23 -26.84 -10.50
C ALA A 290 -36.97 -26.98 -9.15
N ALA A 291 -37.30 -25.82 -8.57
CA ALA A 291 -38.02 -25.58 -7.32
C ALA A 291 -37.19 -25.76 -6.02
N SER A 292 -36.21 -24.87 -5.82
CA SER A 292 -35.63 -24.68 -4.48
C SER A 292 -36.60 -23.90 -3.58
N PRO A 293 -36.67 -24.24 -2.27
CA PRO A 293 -37.48 -23.53 -1.29
C PRO A 293 -37.08 -22.05 -1.22
N LEU A 294 -38.02 -21.19 -0.78
CA LEU A 294 -37.75 -19.79 -0.43
C LEU A 294 -36.58 -19.70 0.57
N VAL A 295 -35.37 -19.53 0.07
CA VAL A 295 -34.19 -19.26 0.90
C VAL A 295 -34.40 -17.88 1.52
N PRO A 296 -34.26 -17.73 2.85
CA PRO A 296 -34.36 -16.43 3.50
C PRO A 296 -33.44 -15.42 2.81
N GLU A 297 -33.97 -14.26 2.47
CA GLU A 297 -33.18 -13.22 1.81
C GLU A 297 -32.13 -12.70 2.81
N HIS A 298 -30.86 -12.97 2.53
CA HIS A 298 -29.75 -12.49 3.36
C HIS A 298 -29.70 -10.97 3.37
N SER A 299 -29.43 -10.38 4.54
CA SER A 299 -29.16 -8.95 4.62
C SER A 299 -27.93 -8.60 3.79
N LYS A 300 -27.87 -7.39 3.20
CA LYS A 300 -26.71 -6.94 2.40
C LYS A 300 -25.36 -7.12 3.11
N GLY A 301 -25.31 -6.95 4.43
CA GLY A 301 -24.11 -7.20 5.23
C GLY A 301 -23.73 -8.69 5.32
N GLU A 302 -24.70 -9.60 5.35
CA GLU A 302 -24.45 -11.05 5.29
C GLU A 302 -23.99 -11.50 3.90
N LYS A 303 -24.63 -10.95 2.85
CA LYS A 303 -24.21 -11.17 1.45
C LYS A 303 -22.73 -10.87 1.24
N TYR A 304 -22.26 -9.78 1.86
CA TYR A 304 -20.86 -9.40 1.82
C TYR A 304 -19.93 -10.45 2.45
N PHE A 305 -20.32 -11.06 3.57
CA PHE A 305 -19.50 -12.06 4.24
C PHE A 305 -19.44 -13.41 3.51
N VAL A 306 -20.47 -13.75 2.76
CA VAL A 306 -20.50 -14.99 1.95
C VAL A 306 -19.97 -14.78 0.53
N PHE A 307 -19.38 -13.61 0.24
CA PHE A 307 -18.91 -13.23 -1.09
C PHE A 307 -19.98 -13.36 -2.18
N GLU A 308 -21.25 -13.09 -1.85
CA GLU A 308 -22.34 -13.07 -2.84
C GLU A 308 -22.12 -11.87 -3.77
N GLY A 309 -21.51 -12.14 -4.94
CA GLY A 309 -21.03 -11.12 -5.89
C GLY A 309 -19.59 -11.35 -6.40
N GLY A 310 -18.84 -12.28 -5.80
CA GLY A 310 -17.46 -12.61 -6.17
C GLY A 310 -16.42 -11.68 -5.53
N HIS A 311 -15.13 -11.91 -5.84
CA HIS A 311 -13.98 -11.19 -5.26
C HIS A 311 -13.77 -9.76 -5.81
N GLY A 312 -14.59 -9.32 -6.77
CA GLY A 312 -14.36 -8.11 -7.55
C GLY A 312 -13.11 -8.21 -8.43
N GLU A 313 -13.09 -7.51 -9.55
CA GLU A 313 -11.87 -7.36 -10.36
C GLU A 313 -11.06 -6.18 -9.83
N TYR A 314 -9.72 -6.28 -9.85
CA TYR A 314 -8.85 -5.22 -9.32
C TYR A 314 -9.01 -3.87 -10.06
N GLY A 315 -9.36 -3.89 -11.34
CA GLY A 315 -9.69 -2.68 -12.12
C GLY A 315 -11.08 -2.11 -11.83
N ALA A 316 -11.92 -2.86 -11.11
CA ALA A 316 -13.34 -2.59 -10.90
C ALA A 316 -13.74 -2.88 -9.44
N LEU A 317 -12.88 -2.50 -8.48
CA LEU A 317 -13.01 -2.76 -7.04
C LEU A 317 -14.30 -2.24 -6.39
N LEU A 318 -15.12 -1.46 -7.11
CA LEU A 318 -16.44 -1.00 -6.66
C LEU A 318 -17.60 -1.55 -7.51
N ASP A 319 -17.32 -2.23 -8.62
CA ASP A 319 -18.37 -2.75 -9.49
C ASP A 319 -19.04 -3.98 -8.87
N TRP A 320 -18.35 -4.71 -8.00
CA TRP A 320 -18.96 -5.81 -7.23
C TRP A 320 -20.10 -5.32 -6.32
N TRP A 321 -20.05 -4.09 -5.76
CA TRP A 321 -21.20 -3.48 -5.05
C TRP A 321 -22.33 -3.09 -5.99
N LYS A 322 -22.02 -2.67 -7.23
CA LYS A 322 -23.02 -2.19 -8.19
C LYS A 322 -23.87 -3.32 -8.76
N ILE A 323 -23.32 -4.54 -8.88
CA ILE A 323 -24.07 -5.70 -9.39
C ILE A 323 -25.27 -6.02 -8.48
N SER A 324 -25.18 -5.81 -7.16
CA SER A 324 -26.30 -6.04 -6.25
C SER A 324 -27.44 -5.01 -6.35
N VAL A 325 -27.22 -3.85 -6.98
CA VAL A 325 -28.27 -2.82 -7.17
C VAL A 325 -29.08 -3.07 -8.44
N LEU A 326 -28.51 -3.76 -9.43
CA LEU A 326 -29.16 -4.02 -10.73
C LEU A 326 -30.16 -5.19 -10.70
N TYR A 327 -30.15 -6.04 -9.68
CA TYR A 327 -31.13 -7.12 -9.49
C TYR A 327 -32.36 -6.72 -8.66
N LEU A 328 -32.54 -5.42 -8.38
CA LEU A 328 -33.67 -4.87 -7.61
C LEU A 328 -34.48 -3.80 -8.39
N LEU A 329 -34.48 -3.87 -9.72
CA LEU A 329 -35.47 -3.19 -10.58
C LEU A 329 -36.25 -4.18 -11.43
#